data_AF-A0A399NVL0-F1
#
_entry.id   AF-A0A399NVL0-F1
#
_cell.length_a   1.000
_cell.length_b   1.000
_cell.length_c   1.000
_cell.angle_alpha   90.00
_cell.angle_beta   90.00
_cell.angle_gamma   90.00
#
_symmetry.space_group_name_H-M   'P 1'
#
loop_
_entity.id
_entity.type
_entity.pdbx_description
1 polymer ?
#
loop_
_entity_poly.entity_id
_entity_poly.type
_entity_poly.pdbx_seq_one_letter_code
_entity_poly.pdbx_strand_id
1 'polypeptide(L)'
;WWAAFRDRCRTAGLTPTSMLATAYGHVLSRWSGQRDLTMTLTLFDRRDVHPDMPRLVGDFTALTLLDHRAAGSAVEAARGLQERLAADLDHREAPASWILRERARLAGTAVAPVPVVFTSAIGVGDGVGVGDGVSADVSGAFGERIHGVSQSPQVLLDVQVLEDHGGLRVDADARDDAFPPGLVDALFAAYVATLEHLAASGWDAPLPVDPPA
;
A
#
# COMPACT_ATOMS: atom_id res chain seq x y z
N TRP A 1 -3.11 -9.80 -15.73
CA TRP A 1 -2.52 -8.52 -16.17
C TRP A 1 -1.31 -8.10 -15.33
N TRP A 2 -1.07 -8.70 -14.15
CA TRP A 2 -0.02 -8.31 -13.22
C TRP A 2 1.40 -8.25 -13.78
N ALA A 3 1.88 -9.30 -14.47
CA ALA A 3 3.23 -9.32 -15.03
C ALA A 3 3.49 -8.14 -16.00
N ALA A 4 2.53 -7.84 -16.88
CA ALA A 4 2.61 -6.70 -17.78
C ALA A 4 2.57 -5.36 -17.03
N PHE A 5 1.77 -5.26 -15.97
CA PHE A 5 1.74 -4.07 -15.10
C PHE A 5 3.11 -3.83 -14.44
N ARG A 6 3.75 -4.86 -13.87
CA ARG A 6 5.11 -4.75 -13.30
C ARG A 6 6.15 -4.34 -14.32
N ASP A 7 6.08 -4.89 -15.54
CA ASP A 7 6.99 -4.50 -16.63
C ASP A 7 6.82 -3.02 -17.00
N ARG A 8 5.57 -2.55 -17.12
CA ARG A 8 5.27 -1.13 -17.37
C ARG A 8 5.76 -0.23 -16.23
N CYS A 9 5.61 -0.64 -14.97
CA CYS A 9 6.13 0.10 -13.82
C CYS A 9 7.65 0.27 -13.97
N ARG A 10 8.35 -0.84 -14.25
CA ARG A 10 9.80 -0.85 -14.48
C ARG A 10 10.22 0.05 -15.65
N THR A 11 9.54 -0.01 -16.80
CA THR A 11 9.81 0.88 -17.95
C THR A 11 9.62 2.36 -17.61
N ALA A 12 8.64 2.69 -16.75
CA ALA A 12 8.36 4.06 -16.32
C ALA A 12 9.26 4.55 -15.16
N GLY A 13 10.15 3.70 -14.64
CA GLY A 13 10.98 3.99 -13.47
C GLY A 13 10.20 4.00 -12.14
N LEU A 14 9.09 3.27 -12.07
CA LEU A 14 8.21 3.18 -10.91
C LEU A 14 8.27 1.80 -10.26
N THR A 15 8.06 1.76 -8.95
CA THR A 15 7.77 0.52 -8.22
C THR A 15 6.28 0.19 -8.35
N PRO A 16 5.90 -1.10 -8.35
CA PRO A 16 4.49 -1.45 -8.29
C PRO A 16 3.80 -0.88 -7.05
N THR A 17 4.46 -0.91 -5.89
CA THR A 17 3.95 -0.33 -4.63
C THR A 17 3.58 1.14 -4.76
N SER A 18 4.39 1.98 -5.41
CA SER A 18 4.07 3.42 -5.56
C SER A 18 2.86 3.67 -6.45
N MET A 19 2.69 2.89 -7.52
CA MET A 19 1.51 2.98 -8.39
C MET A 19 0.25 2.46 -7.69
N LEU A 20 0.34 1.32 -7.00
CA LEU A 20 -0.79 0.73 -6.26
C LEU A 20 -1.25 1.64 -5.09
N ALA A 21 -0.30 2.23 -4.36
CA ALA A 21 -0.58 3.18 -3.29
C ALA A 21 -1.18 4.49 -3.83
N THR A 22 -0.71 4.96 -5.00
CA THR A 22 -1.30 6.12 -5.69
C THR A 22 -2.75 5.87 -6.06
N ALA A 23 -3.06 4.71 -6.63
CA ALA A 23 -4.44 4.32 -6.95
C ALA A 23 -5.32 4.30 -5.69
N TYR A 24 -4.79 3.81 -4.57
CA TYR A 24 -5.53 3.76 -3.30
C TYR A 24 -5.79 5.14 -2.72
N GLY A 25 -4.76 5.99 -2.62
CA GLY A 25 -4.90 7.37 -2.19
C GLY A 25 -5.88 8.16 -3.07
N HIS A 26 -5.89 7.86 -4.37
CA HIS A 26 -6.83 8.46 -5.31
C HIS A 26 -8.29 8.04 -5.07
N VAL A 27 -8.52 6.78 -4.72
CA VAL A 27 -9.87 6.35 -4.32
C VAL A 27 -10.27 6.99 -2.99
N LEU A 28 -9.37 7.06 -2.01
CA LEU A 28 -9.66 7.72 -0.74
C LEU A 28 -9.98 9.21 -0.92
N SER A 29 -9.32 9.91 -1.84
CA SER A 29 -9.55 11.34 -2.07
C SER A 29 -10.98 11.63 -2.53
N ARG A 30 -11.54 10.74 -3.35
CA ARG A 30 -12.92 10.80 -3.84
C ARG A 30 -13.96 10.69 -2.71
N TRP A 31 -13.76 9.78 -1.76
CA TRP A 31 -14.73 9.54 -0.67
C TRP A 31 -14.53 10.48 0.53
N SER A 32 -13.31 10.96 0.76
CA SER A 32 -13.02 11.90 1.84
C SER A 32 -13.31 13.36 1.49
N GLY A 33 -13.41 13.68 0.19
CA GLY A 33 -13.48 15.06 -0.30
C GLY A 33 -12.16 15.82 -0.12
N GLN A 34 -11.08 15.14 0.27
CA GLN A 34 -9.75 15.72 0.46
C GLN A 34 -8.87 15.34 -0.72
N ARG A 35 -8.35 16.35 -1.43
CA ARG A 35 -7.51 16.14 -2.60
C ARG A 35 -6.18 15.45 -2.27
N ASP A 36 -5.53 15.90 -1.19
CA ASP A 36 -4.23 15.40 -0.74
C ASP A 36 -4.43 14.72 0.63
N LEU A 37 -3.76 13.60 0.83
CA LEU A 37 -4.03 12.67 1.92
C LEU A 37 -2.74 12.11 2.53
N THR A 38 -2.80 11.80 3.82
CA THR A 38 -1.78 10.98 4.48
C THR A 38 -2.34 9.60 4.74
N MET A 39 -1.59 8.56 4.40
CA MET A 39 -1.89 7.17 4.74
C MET A 39 -0.74 6.58 5.55
N THR A 40 -1.01 5.55 6.35
CA THR A 40 0.06 4.76 6.95
C THR A 40 0.48 3.69 5.96
N LEU A 41 1.78 3.48 5.77
CA LEU A 41 2.33 2.44 4.93
C LEU A 41 3.02 1.39 5.80
N THR A 42 2.59 0.13 5.63
CA THR A 42 3.25 -1.04 6.21
C THR A 42 4.19 -1.65 5.18
N LEU A 43 5.47 -1.75 5.54
CA LEU A 43 6.53 -2.39 4.78
C LEU A 43 7.17 -3.50 5.60
N PHE A 44 7.95 -4.34 4.93
CA PHE A 44 8.73 -5.41 5.55
C PHE A 44 10.22 -5.10 5.38
N ASP A 45 10.80 -4.35 6.32
CA ASP A 45 12.19 -3.87 6.26
C ASP A 45 13.14 -4.90 6.85
N ARG A 46 13.71 -5.75 5.99
CA ARG A 46 14.79 -6.68 6.36
C ARG A 46 16.14 -6.01 6.10
N ARG A 47 16.72 -5.40 7.12
CA ARG A 47 18.06 -4.79 7.03
C ARG A 47 19.11 -5.85 6.66
N ASP A 48 20.00 -5.52 5.73
CA ASP A 48 21.12 -6.38 5.32
C ASP A 48 22.27 -6.33 6.33
N VAL A 49 22.03 -6.92 7.51
CA VAL A 49 22.99 -6.94 8.63
C VAL A 49 23.63 -8.31 8.84
N HIS A 50 23.12 -9.36 8.18
CA HIS A 50 23.62 -10.72 8.29
C HIS A 50 23.22 -11.54 7.05
N PRO A 51 24.08 -12.44 6.53
CA PRO A 51 23.77 -13.26 5.35
C PRO A 51 22.49 -14.12 5.48
N ASP A 52 22.15 -14.54 6.70
CA ASP A 52 20.93 -15.32 6.97
C ASP A 52 19.67 -14.48 7.15
N MET A 53 19.72 -13.13 7.11
CA MET A 53 18.53 -12.27 7.27
C MET A 53 17.35 -12.65 6.36
N PRO A 54 17.55 -13.03 5.09
CA PRO A 54 16.45 -13.48 4.23
C PRO A 54 15.79 -14.79 4.70
N ARG A 55 16.49 -15.60 5.51
CA ARG A 55 16.04 -16.92 5.98
C ARG A 55 15.35 -16.88 7.35
N LEU A 56 15.43 -15.75 8.05
CA LEU A 56 14.85 -15.62 9.39
C LEU A 56 13.33 -15.47 9.33
N VAL A 57 12.67 -16.15 10.26
CA VAL A 57 11.25 -15.94 10.59
C VAL A 57 11.19 -15.00 11.78
N GLY A 58 10.47 -13.89 11.63
CA GLY A 58 10.37 -12.86 12.64
C GLY A 58 9.51 -11.70 12.16
N ASP A 59 9.24 -10.77 13.08
CA ASP A 59 8.56 -9.52 12.76
C ASP A 59 9.55 -8.50 12.21
N PHE A 60 9.38 -8.15 10.94
CA PHE A 60 10.15 -7.13 10.22
C PHE A 60 9.26 -5.96 9.77
N THR A 61 8.10 -5.81 10.43
CA THR A 61 7.13 -4.77 10.10
C THR A 61 7.73 -3.40 10.40
N ALA A 62 7.75 -2.55 9.38
CA ALA A 62 8.10 -1.13 9.49
C ALA A 62 6.90 -0.29 9.06
N LEU A 63 6.58 0.73 9.86
CA LEU A 63 5.47 1.66 9.60
C LEU A 63 6.03 3.05 9.28
N THR A 64 5.68 3.56 8.09
CA THR A 64 5.95 4.94 7.68
C THR A 64 4.65 5.64 7.25
N LEU A 65 4.72 6.93 6.92
CA LEU A 65 3.60 7.68 6.38
C LEU A 65 3.79 7.85 4.86
N LEU A 66 2.69 7.84 4.13
CA LEU A 66 2.63 8.17 2.71
C LEU A 66 1.96 9.52 2.52
N ASP A 67 2.63 10.41 1.82
CA ASP A 67 2.08 11.68 1.34
C ASP A 67 1.53 11.51 -0.08
N HIS A 68 0.23 11.21 -0.17
CA HIS A 68 -0.48 11.13 -1.45
C HIS A 68 -0.94 12.52 -1.88
N ARG A 69 -0.63 12.86 -3.14
CA ARG A 69 -1.05 14.11 -3.78
C ARG A 69 -1.52 13.87 -5.19
N ALA A 70 -2.61 14.51 -5.58
CA ALA A 70 -3.14 14.41 -6.94
C ALA A 70 -2.28 15.22 -7.93
N ALA A 71 -2.01 14.65 -9.11
CA ALA A 71 -1.24 15.27 -10.19
C ALA A 71 -2.03 15.29 -11.52
N GLY A 72 -1.41 15.83 -12.58
CA GLY A 72 -2.01 15.89 -13.91
C GLY A 72 -2.20 14.52 -14.56
N SER A 73 -1.45 13.52 -14.11
CA SER A 73 -1.52 12.15 -14.61
C SER A 73 -1.22 11.11 -13.52
N ALA A 74 -1.62 9.86 -13.76
CA ALA A 74 -1.32 8.74 -12.86
C ALA A 74 0.19 8.53 -12.67
N VAL A 75 0.96 8.64 -13.75
CA VAL A 75 2.43 8.46 -13.70
C VAL A 75 3.11 9.57 -12.91
N GLU A 76 2.67 10.82 -13.04
CA GLU A 76 3.21 11.94 -12.27
C GLU A 76 2.88 11.80 -10.78
N ALA A 77 1.64 11.42 -10.45
CA ALA A 77 1.22 11.21 -9.07
C ALA A 77 2.05 10.09 -8.41
N ALA A 78 2.21 8.96 -9.10
CA ALA A 78 2.99 7.82 -8.63
C ALA A 78 4.48 8.15 -8.50
N ARG A 79 5.06 8.89 -9.46
CA ARG A 79 6.46 9.33 -9.38
C ARG A 79 6.68 10.25 -8.19
N GLY A 80 5.81 11.25 -7.99
CA GLY A 80 5.91 12.14 -6.85
C GLY A 80 5.76 11.40 -5.51
N LEU A 81 4.82 10.47 -5.40
CA LEU A 81 4.66 9.64 -4.20
C LEU A 81 5.90 8.79 -3.96
N GLN A 82 6.47 8.17 -4.99
CA GLN A 82 7.69 7.37 -4.89
C GLN A 82 8.89 8.19 -4.44
N GLU A 83 9.09 9.38 -4.99
CA GLU A 83 10.21 10.27 -4.62
C GLU A 83 10.12 10.67 -3.15
N ARG A 84 8.92 11.02 -2.66
CA ARG A 84 8.69 11.33 -1.24
C ARG A 84 8.94 10.11 -0.36
N LEU A 85 8.36 8.96 -0.73
CA LEU A 85 8.58 7.71 0.02
C LEU A 85 10.07 7.33 0.07
N ALA A 86 10.81 7.48 -1.03
CA ALA A 86 12.24 7.21 -1.04
C ALA A 86 13.00 8.10 -0.06
N ALA A 87 12.70 9.41 -0.04
CA ALA A 87 13.28 10.33 0.93
C ALA A 87 12.89 9.98 2.38
N ASP A 88 11.66 9.53 2.62
CA ASP A 88 11.20 9.11 3.94
C ASP A 88 11.91 7.81 4.41
N LEU A 89 12.22 6.90 3.49
CA LEU A 89 12.94 5.65 3.79
C LEU A 89 14.41 5.86 4.15
N ASP A 90 15.03 6.97 3.73
CA ASP A 90 16.34 7.40 4.23
C ASP A 90 16.29 7.78 5.72
N HIS A 91 15.09 8.01 6.27
CA HIS A 91 14.82 8.34 7.67
C HIS A 91 14.02 7.26 8.41
N ARG A 92 14.01 6.01 7.93
CA ARG A 92 13.20 4.88 8.43
C ARG A 92 13.36 4.54 9.93
N GLU A 93 14.33 5.12 10.63
CA GLU A 93 14.49 4.98 12.08
C GLU A 93 13.49 5.81 12.90
N ALA A 94 12.80 6.75 12.25
CA ALA A 94 11.69 7.51 12.81
C ALA A 94 10.36 6.84 12.43
N PRO A 95 9.79 5.94 13.26
CA PRO A 95 8.55 5.26 12.92
C PRO A 95 7.37 6.24 12.87
N ALA A 96 6.34 5.92 12.08
CA ALA A 96 5.13 6.73 11.95
C ALA A 96 4.53 7.15 13.30
N SER A 97 4.53 6.25 14.29
CA SER A 97 4.03 6.57 15.64
C SER A 97 4.84 7.64 16.36
N TRP A 98 6.17 7.67 16.17
CA TRP A 98 7.03 8.72 16.71
C TRP A 98 6.77 10.05 15.99
N ILE A 99 6.65 10.03 14.66
CA ILE A 99 6.33 11.23 13.85
C ILE A 99 5.01 11.85 14.30
N LEU A 100 3.96 11.04 14.46
CA LEU A 100 2.63 11.53 14.88
C LEU A 100 2.66 12.09 16.32
N ARG A 101 3.38 11.45 17.25
CA ARG A 101 3.57 11.96 18.61
C ARG A 101 4.33 13.28 18.64
N GLU A 102 5.41 13.37 17.86
CA GLU A 102 6.23 14.59 17.80
C GLU A 102 5.46 15.75 17.17
N ARG A 103 4.65 15.47 16.13
CA ARG A 103 3.74 16.45 15.55
C ARG A 103 2.70 16.95 16.57
N ALA A 104 2.13 16.06 17.38
CA ALA A 104 1.19 16.44 18.44
C ALA A 104 1.87 17.31 19.52
N ARG A 105 3.10 16.93 19.90
CA ARG A 105 3.92 17.70 20.86
C ARG A 105 4.19 19.12 20.35
N LEU A 106 4.57 19.27 19.09
CA LEU A 106 4.86 20.56 18.46
C LEU A 106 3.61 21.42 18.24
N ALA A 107 2.49 20.80 17.87
CA ALA A 107 1.22 21.50 17.68
C ALA A 107 0.54 21.91 19.01
N GLY A 108 1.01 21.40 20.15
CA GLY A 108 0.40 21.64 21.46
C GLY A 108 -1.02 21.06 21.60
N THR A 109 -1.44 20.21 20.65
CA THR A 109 -2.79 19.65 20.56
C THR A 109 -2.72 18.21 20.06
N ALA A 110 -3.77 17.43 20.32
CA ALA A 110 -3.85 16.07 19.80
C ALA A 110 -3.91 16.11 18.26
N VAL A 111 -3.01 15.37 17.61
CA VAL A 111 -3.05 15.15 16.17
C VAL A 111 -3.91 13.92 15.91
N ALA A 112 -4.80 14.03 14.92
CA ALA A 112 -5.62 12.91 14.50
C ALA A 112 -4.73 11.72 14.07
N PRO A 113 -5.09 10.48 14.42
CA PRO A 113 -4.40 9.31 13.89
C PRO A 113 -4.51 9.27 12.36
N VAL A 114 -3.67 8.45 11.73
CA VAL A 114 -3.78 8.11 10.30
C VAL A 114 -4.27 6.66 10.21
N PRO A 115 -5.59 6.44 10.36
CA PRO A 115 -6.15 5.10 10.59
C PRO A 115 -6.32 4.28 9.32
N VAL A 116 -6.01 4.86 8.16
CA VAL A 116 -6.11 4.19 6.86
C VAL A 116 -4.72 3.74 6.46
N VAL A 117 -4.58 2.43 6.28
CA VAL A 117 -3.31 1.74 6.08
C VAL A 117 -3.27 1.16 4.67
N PHE A 118 -2.11 1.27 4.04
CA PHE A 118 -1.75 0.52 2.86
C PHE A 118 -0.60 -0.41 3.22
N THR A 119 -0.80 -1.72 3.11
CA THR A 119 0.19 -2.73 3.45
C THR A 119 0.70 -3.38 2.18
N SER A 120 2.00 -3.25 1.90
CA SER A 120 2.59 -3.77 0.67
C SER A 120 3.59 -4.88 0.95
N ALA A 121 3.21 -6.11 0.61
CA ALA A 121 4.10 -7.27 0.58
C ALA A 121 4.65 -7.58 -0.82
N ILE A 122 4.54 -6.64 -1.77
CA ILE A 122 5.08 -6.81 -3.12
C ILE A 122 6.60 -6.90 -3.06
N GLY A 123 7.18 -7.92 -3.71
CA GLY A 123 8.62 -8.15 -3.78
C GLY A 123 9.24 -8.69 -2.48
N VAL A 124 8.44 -9.00 -1.46
CA VAL A 124 8.93 -9.65 -0.25
C VAL A 124 9.34 -11.08 -0.61
N GLY A 125 10.64 -11.36 -0.51
CA GLY A 125 11.19 -12.68 -0.82
C GLY A 125 11.87 -12.81 -2.18
N ASP A 126 11.92 -11.75 -3.01
CA ASP A 126 12.63 -11.70 -4.30
C ASP A 126 14.17 -11.53 -4.15
N GLY A 127 14.71 -11.73 -2.95
CA GLY A 127 16.12 -11.53 -2.64
C GLY A 127 17.03 -12.63 -3.16
N VAL A 128 18.24 -12.26 -3.60
CA VAL A 128 19.27 -13.21 -4.06
C VAL A 128 19.59 -14.23 -2.96
N GLY A 129 19.42 -15.52 -3.24
CA GLY A 129 19.71 -16.62 -2.30
C GLY A 129 18.52 -17.08 -1.46
N VAL A 130 17.38 -16.39 -1.53
CA VAL A 130 16.06 -16.98 -1.30
C VAL A 130 15.73 -17.77 -2.57
N GLY A 131 15.13 -18.96 -2.50
CA GLY A 131 14.79 -19.75 -3.70
C GLY A 131 13.73 -19.06 -4.57
N ASP A 132 12.86 -19.84 -5.22
CA ASP A 132 11.55 -19.28 -5.60
C ASP A 132 10.99 -18.60 -4.33
N GLY A 133 10.76 -17.28 -4.38
CA GLY A 133 10.68 -16.40 -3.20
C GLY A 133 9.67 -16.82 -2.11
N VAL A 134 9.47 -15.96 -1.11
CA VAL A 134 8.40 -16.17 -0.11
C VAL A 134 7.05 -15.91 -0.79
N SER A 135 6.54 -16.92 -1.49
CA SER A 135 5.20 -16.88 -2.06
C SER A 135 4.17 -16.94 -0.93
N ALA A 136 3.21 -16.01 -0.95
CA ALA A 136 2.02 -16.13 -0.12
C ALA A 136 1.13 -17.31 -0.56
N ASP A 137 1.34 -17.83 -1.78
CA ASP A 137 0.76 -19.09 -2.22
C ASP A 137 1.49 -20.26 -1.56
N VAL A 138 0.88 -20.77 -0.51
CA VAL A 138 1.26 -22.02 0.16
C VAL A 138 0.29 -23.16 -0.17
N SER A 139 -0.58 -22.99 -1.16
CA SER A 139 -1.68 -23.92 -1.46
C SER A 139 -1.20 -25.29 -1.93
N GLY A 140 -0.04 -25.35 -2.59
CA GLY A 140 0.60 -26.61 -2.98
C GLY A 140 1.01 -27.50 -1.79
N ALA A 141 1.21 -26.92 -0.60
CA ALA A 141 1.60 -27.63 0.62
C ALA A 141 0.48 -27.72 1.66
N PHE A 142 -0.36 -26.69 1.78
CA PHE A 142 -1.37 -26.57 2.85
C PHE A 142 -2.83 -26.50 2.34
N GLY A 143 -3.04 -26.53 1.02
CA GLY A 143 -4.37 -26.39 0.41
C GLY A 143 -4.80 -24.93 0.20
N GLU A 144 -5.88 -24.73 -0.54
CA GLU A 144 -6.39 -23.39 -0.88
C GLU A 144 -6.80 -22.60 0.36
N ARG A 145 -6.38 -21.33 0.43
CA ARG A 145 -6.83 -20.40 1.47
C ARG A 145 -8.28 -20.00 1.21
N ILE A 146 -9.18 -20.49 2.05
CA ILE A 146 -10.63 -20.21 1.96
C ILE A 146 -11.06 -18.88 2.60
N HIS A 147 -10.34 -18.41 3.62
CA HIS A 147 -10.67 -17.21 4.38
C HIS A 147 -9.43 -16.71 5.15
N GLY A 148 -9.38 -15.41 5.41
CA GLY A 148 -8.38 -14.77 6.26
C GLY A 148 -8.87 -13.38 6.66
N VAL A 149 -8.55 -12.98 7.89
CA VAL A 149 -8.80 -11.64 8.43
C VAL A 149 -7.56 -11.26 9.23
N SER A 150 -7.03 -10.06 8.98
CA SER A 150 -6.00 -9.46 9.82
C SER A 150 -6.58 -8.39 10.72
N GLN A 151 -5.99 -8.21 11.90
CA GLN A 151 -6.41 -7.21 12.86
C GLN A 151 -5.21 -6.38 13.32
N SER A 152 -5.23 -5.10 12.96
CA SER A 152 -4.18 -4.15 13.31
C SER A 152 -4.72 -3.12 14.31
N PRO A 153 -4.09 -2.95 15.50
CA PRO A 153 -4.50 -1.93 16.46
C PRO A 153 -4.46 -0.53 15.84
N GLN A 154 -5.44 0.31 16.20
CA GLN A 154 -5.52 1.72 15.76
C GLN A 154 -5.75 1.92 14.25
N VAL A 155 -6.07 0.85 13.53
CA VAL A 155 -6.42 0.87 12.11
C VAL A 155 -7.94 0.76 11.96
N LEU A 156 -8.50 1.56 11.06
CA LEU A 156 -9.91 1.45 10.68
C LEU A 156 -10.08 0.71 9.37
N LEU A 157 -9.16 0.89 8.42
CA LEU A 157 -9.14 0.22 7.12
C LEU A 157 -7.69 -0.08 6.73
N ASP A 158 -7.39 -1.33 6.43
CA ASP A 158 -6.10 -1.81 5.92
C ASP A 158 -6.30 -2.45 4.55
N VAL A 159 -5.72 -1.85 3.51
CA VAL A 159 -5.65 -2.45 2.17
C VAL A 159 -4.30 -3.10 1.99
N GLN A 160 -4.30 -4.42 1.86
CA GLN A 160 -3.12 -5.24 1.73
C GLN A 160 -2.95 -5.69 0.29
N VAL A 161 -1.73 -5.55 -0.25
CA VAL A 161 -1.36 -6.01 -1.58
C VAL A 161 -0.21 -6.99 -1.51
N LEU A 162 -0.37 -8.14 -2.16
CA LEU A 162 0.62 -9.20 -2.20
C LEU A 162 0.58 -9.93 -3.55
N GLU A 163 1.69 -10.59 -3.90
CA GLU A 163 1.73 -11.46 -5.06
C GLU A 163 1.19 -12.85 -4.67
N ASP A 164 0.28 -13.38 -5.48
CA ASP A 164 -0.39 -14.67 -5.24
C ASP A 164 -0.68 -15.35 -6.58
N HIS A 165 -0.29 -16.61 -6.73
CA HIS A 165 -0.42 -17.39 -7.98
C HIS A 165 0.04 -16.65 -9.27
N GLY A 166 1.11 -15.85 -9.19
CA GLY A 166 1.61 -15.03 -10.32
C GLY A 166 0.74 -13.81 -10.67
N GLY A 167 -0.31 -13.56 -9.89
CA GLY A 167 -1.17 -12.39 -9.95
C GLY A 167 -0.93 -11.41 -8.80
N LEU A 168 -1.81 -10.41 -8.73
CA LEU A 168 -1.93 -9.50 -7.60
C LEU A 168 -3.15 -9.92 -6.80
N ARG A 169 -2.98 -10.17 -5.51
CA ARG A 169 -4.07 -10.28 -4.56
C ARG A 169 -4.18 -8.97 -3.77
N VAL A 170 -5.42 -8.55 -3.57
CA VAL A 170 -5.77 -7.39 -2.76
C VAL A 170 -6.78 -7.83 -1.73
N ASP A 171 -6.46 -7.59 -0.46
CA ASP A 171 -7.36 -7.82 0.67
C ASP A 171 -7.68 -6.46 1.33
N ALA A 172 -8.87 -6.32 1.91
CA ALA A 172 -9.27 -5.14 2.64
C ALA A 172 -9.88 -5.57 3.99
N ASP A 173 -9.17 -5.30 5.07
CA ASP A 173 -9.64 -5.51 6.43
C ASP A 173 -10.16 -4.19 7.00
N ALA A 174 -11.42 -4.14 7.41
CA ALA A 174 -12.05 -2.94 7.95
C ALA A 174 -12.74 -3.20 9.27
N ARG A 175 -12.82 -2.17 10.12
CA ARG A 175 -13.61 -2.21 11.34
C ARG A 175 -15.07 -1.91 11.02
N ASP A 176 -15.95 -2.89 11.16
CA ASP A 176 -17.36 -2.80 10.75
C ASP A 176 -18.12 -1.60 11.33
N ASP A 177 -17.86 -1.24 12.59
CA ASP A 177 -18.55 -0.13 13.27
C ASP A 177 -17.97 1.26 12.94
N ALA A 178 -16.92 1.33 12.12
CA ALA A 178 -16.24 2.57 11.79
C ALA A 178 -16.82 3.26 10.54
N PHE A 179 -17.56 2.53 9.71
CA PHE A 179 -18.05 3.01 8.42
C PHE A 179 -19.55 2.78 8.25
N PRO A 180 -20.24 3.63 7.48
CA PRO A 180 -21.60 3.35 7.04
C PRO A 180 -21.69 2.01 6.28
N PRO A 181 -22.81 1.28 6.41
CA PRO A 181 -23.03 0.04 5.67
C PRO A 181 -22.77 0.21 4.16
N GLY A 182 -22.02 -0.71 3.57
CA GLY A 182 -21.70 -0.74 2.13
C GLY A 182 -20.62 0.25 1.67
N LEU A 183 -20.13 1.15 2.54
CA LEU A 183 -19.10 2.12 2.14
C LEU A 183 -17.77 1.43 1.80
N VAL A 184 -17.33 0.49 2.63
CA VAL A 184 -16.06 -0.24 2.42
C VAL A 184 -16.12 -1.07 1.15
N ASP A 185 -17.25 -1.76 0.90
CA ASP A 185 -17.45 -2.54 -0.33
C ASP A 185 -17.37 -1.65 -1.59
N ALA A 186 -18.02 -0.49 -1.57
CA ALA A 186 -17.98 0.47 -2.67
C ALA A 186 -16.57 1.03 -2.89
N LEU A 187 -15.85 1.34 -1.81
CA LEU A 187 -14.47 1.81 -1.85
C LEU A 187 -13.53 0.74 -2.42
N PHE A 188 -13.66 -0.51 -1.96
CA PHE A 188 -12.87 -1.63 -2.44
C PHE A 188 -13.13 -1.92 -3.92
N ALA A 189 -14.40 -1.95 -4.34
CA ALA A 189 -14.78 -2.11 -5.75
C ALA A 189 -14.18 -1.00 -6.62
N ALA A 190 -14.21 0.25 -6.15
CA ALA A 190 -13.59 1.37 -6.85
C ALA A 190 -12.07 1.26 -6.93
N TYR A 191 -11.42 0.74 -5.88
CA TYR A 191 -9.99 0.45 -5.91
C TYR A 191 -9.65 -0.60 -6.96
N VAL A 192 -10.34 -1.74 -6.96
CA VAL A 192 -10.17 -2.79 -7.97
C VAL A 192 -10.37 -2.26 -9.39
N ALA A 193 -11.45 -1.52 -9.64
CA ALA A 193 -11.71 -0.92 -10.96
C ALA A 193 -10.61 0.07 -11.39
N THR A 194 -10.04 0.82 -10.44
CA THR A 194 -8.92 1.73 -10.72
C THR A 194 -7.66 0.94 -11.10
N LEU A 195 -7.39 -0.18 -10.44
CA LEU A 195 -6.27 -1.07 -10.78
C LEU A 195 -6.44 -1.69 -12.18
N GLU A 196 -7.65 -2.18 -12.50
CA GLU A 196 -7.97 -2.71 -13.82
C GLU A 196 -7.82 -1.65 -14.92
N HIS A 197 -8.27 -0.42 -14.66
CA HIS A 197 -8.07 0.70 -15.57
C HIS A 197 -6.58 0.97 -15.83
N LEU A 198 -5.77 1.05 -14.77
CA LEU A 198 -4.32 1.24 -14.88
C LEU A 198 -3.63 0.09 -15.63
N ALA A 199 -4.14 -1.13 -15.49
CA ALA A 199 -3.63 -2.29 -16.20
C ALA A 199 -3.91 -2.24 -17.71
N ALA A 200 -5.07 -1.68 -18.10
CA ALA A 200 -5.53 -1.65 -19.49
C ALA A 200 -5.20 -0.35 -20.26
N SER A 201 -4.97 0.77 -19.55
CA SER A 201 -4.86 2.11 -20.15
C SER A 201 -3.49 2.74 -19.95
N GLY A 202 -3.17 3.77 -20.74
CA GLY A 202 -1.99 4.62 -20.54
C GLY A 202 -2.04 5.38 -19.21
N TRP A 203 -0.87 5.86 -18.75
CA TRP A 203 -0.75 6.52 -17.44
C TRP A 203 -0.58 8.05 -17.53
N ASP A 204 -0.67 8.59 -18.75
CA ASP A 204 -0.48 10.02 -19.06
C ASP A 204 -1.77 10.86 -18.91
N ALA A 205 -2.84 10.24 -18.41
CA ALA A 205 -4.10 10.89 -18.08
C ALA A 205 -4.31 10.89 -16.55
N PRO A 206 -5.07 11.86 -16.01
CA PRO A 206 -5.42 11.86 -14.60
C PRO A 206 -6.29 10.64 -14.27
N LEU A 207 -6.10 10.09 -13.08
CA LEU A 207 -7.03 9.08 -12.56
C LEU A 207 -8.41 9.73 -12.33
N PRO A 208 -9.53 9.02 -12.57
CA PRO A 208 -10.87 9.60 -12.39
C PRO A 208 -11.12 10.04 -10.93
N VAL A 209 -11.41 11.32 -10.68
CA VAL A 209 -11.57 11.92 -9.33
C VAL A 209 -13.02 12.19 -8.91
N ASP A 210 -14.00 11.94 -9.78
CA ASP A 210 -15.39 12.29 -9.45
C ASP A 210 -15.96 11.27 -8.45
N PRO A 211 -16.67 11.68 -7.38
CA PRO A 211 -17.31 10.73 -6.47
C PRO A 211 -18.27 9.80 -7.24
N PRO A 212 -18.53 8.57 -6.77
CA PRO A 212 -19.64 7.78 -7.31
C PRO A 212 -20.94 8.60 -7.26
N ALA A 213 -21.75 8.48 -8.30
CA ALA A 213 -23.09 9.06 -8.35
C ALA A 213 -24.01 8.47 -7.26
#